data_AF-A0A3N5ZZ35-F1
#
_entry.id   AF-A0A3N5ZZ35-F1
#
_cell.length_a   1.000
_cell.length_b   1.000
_cell.length_c   1.000
_cell.angle_alpha   90.00
_cell.angle_beta   90.00
_cell.angle_gamma   90.00
#
_symmetry.space_group_name_H-M   'P 1'
#
loop_
_entity.id
_entity.type
_entity.pdbx_description
1 polymer ?
#
loop_
_entity_poly.entity_id
_entity_poly.type
_entity_poly.pdbx_seq_one_letter_code
_entity_poly.pdbx_strand_id
1 'polypeptide(L)'
;EAINRMLYEAAVQGETVVRLKGGDPFVLGRGGEELEYLERRFVAVEIVPGITSALAAAADFGIPLTRRGMSRGVEIKTGHEDCPDVRPGACETAAYYMAASRLAELGQELIREGFDPGMPAAVVEKASLPERRCRVTTVGSLHHGQAEAPALVLVGETVRFASRKPTLLYTGLSPYRFRGPERLVHYPLIQKVRKRASDSRERGPGMIEVLPQARIDLGGFDGVVFTHELAVQQFLDIWGSLPDLVYATSRAVWRRLRRESGPFSIVCAFCIKSQAGQTRGAGRNYCRSRG
;
A
#
# COMPACT_ATOMS: atom_id res chain seq x y z
N GLU A 1 -9.92 -7.28 -28.36
CA GLU A 1 -10.71 -8.34 -29.02
C GLU A 1 -10.41 -9.76 -28.55
N ALA A 2 -9.16 -10.27 -28.60
CA ALA A 2 -8.87 -11.66 -28.20
C ALA A 2 -9.34 -11.97 -26.76
N ILE A 3 -9.07 -11.07 -25.79
CA ILE A 3 -9.51 -11.24 -24.40
C ILE A 3 -11.03 -11.31 -24.28
N ASN A 4 -11.75 -10.38 -24.93
CA ASN A 4 -13.21 -10.33 -24.86
C ASN A 4 -13.83 -11.62 -25.41
N ARG A 5 -13.26 -12.17 -26.48
CA ARG A 5 -13.69 -13.45 -27.04
C ARG A 5 -13.45 -14.60 -26.08
N MET A 6 -12.29 -14.68 -25.42
CA MET A 6 -12.03 -15.72 -24.40
C MET A 6 -13.02 -15.65 -23.24
N LEU A 7 -13.33 -14.43 -22.75
CA LEU A 7 -14.32 -14.25 -21.67
C LEU A 7 -15.70 -14.76 -22.08
N TYR A 8 -16.11 -14.45 -23.31
CA TYR A 8 -17.39 -14.90 -23.86
C TYR A 8 -17.42 -16.42 -24.06
N GLU A 9 -16.39 -17.01 -24.66
CA GLU A 9 -16.30 -18.44 -24.93
C GLU A 9 -16.40 -19.28 -23.65
N ALA A 10 -15.69 -18.88 -22.60
CA ALA A 10 -15.78 -19.54 -21.30
C ALA A 10 -17.18 -19.37 -20.67
N ALA A 11 -17.78 -18.18 -20.77
CA ALA A 11 -19.12 -17.92 -20.24
C ALA A 11 -20.19 -18.79 -20.91
N VAL A 12 -20.17 -18.95 -22.24
CA VAL A 12 -21.15 -19.78 -22.96
C VAL A 12 -20.92 -21.29 -22.80
N GLN A 13 -19.74 -21.70 -22.34
CA GLN A 13 -19.47 -23.07 -21.90
C GLN A 13 -20.05 -23.35 -20.49
N GLY A 14 -20.68 -22.37 -19.85
CA GLY A 14 -21.28 -22.50 -18.52
C GLY A 14 -20.28 -22.35 -17.38
N GLU A 15 -19.08 -21.84 -17.64
CA GLU A 15 -18.07 -21.60 -16.61
C GLU A 15 -18.38 -20.35 -15.77
N THR A 16 -17.92 -20.36 -14.52
CA THR A 16 -17.85 -19.14 -13.70
C THR A 16 -16.55 -18.40 -14.00
N VAL A 17 -16.64 -17.33 -14.80
CA VAL A 17 -15.48 -16.59 -15.29
C VAL A 17 -15.16 -15.40 -14.37
N VAL A 18 -13.91 -15.30 -13.92
CA VAL A 18 -13.42 -14.14 -13.17
C VAL A 18 -12.35 -13.40 -13.98
N ARG A 19 -12.65 -12.15 -14.34
CA ARG A 19 -11.69 -11.24 -15.01
C ARG A 19 -10.98 -10.38 -13.98
N LEU A 20 -9.83 -10.85 -13.49
CA LEU A 20 -9.02 -10.08 -12.54
C LEU A 20 -8.27 -8.95 -13.28
N LYS A 21 -8.44 -7.72 -12.79
CA LYS A 21 -7.82 -6.50 -13.34
C LYS A 21 -7.06 -5.79 -12.21
N GLY A 22 -5.93 -5.18 -12.55
CA GLY A 22 -5.17 -4.36 -11.61
C GLY A 22 -5.85 -3.01 -11.38
N GLY A 23 -5.88 -2.54 -10.14
CA GLY A 23 -6.52 -1.27 -9.78
C GLY A 23 -8.03 -1.39 -9.78
N ASP A 24 -8.70 -0.47 -10.47
CA ASP A 24 -10.15 -0.50 -10.67
C ASP A 24 -10.49 -0.88 -12.13
N PRO A 25 -11.47 -1.77 -12.38
CA PRO A 25 -11.83 -2.20 -13.74
C PRO A 25 -12.17 -1.06 -14.72
N PHE A 26 -12.73 0.05 -14.22
CA PHE A 26 -13.27 1.15 -15.02
C PHE A 26 -12.39 2.40 -15.02
N VAL A 27 -11.32 2.44 -14.23
CA VAL A 27 -10.33 3.52 -14.29
C VAL A 27 -9.18 3.11 -15.20
N LEU A 28 -9.23 3.53 -16.47
CA LEU A 28 -8.21 3.26 -17.50
C LEU A 28 -7.88 1.76 -17.70
N GLY A 29 -8.77 0.87 -17.23
CA GLY A 29 -8.60 -0.58 -17.31
C GLY A 29 -9.28 -1.24 -18.50
N ARG A 30 -10.01 -0.48 -19.34
CA ARG A 30 -10.83 -0.98 -20.47
C ARG A 30 -11.96 -1.94 -20.06
N GLY A 31 -12.38 -1.92 -18.79
CA GLY A 31 -13.48 -2.77 -18.33
C GLY A 31 -14.81 -2.45 -19.00
N GLY A 32 -15.03 -1.20 -19.44
CA GLY A 32 -16.23 -0.81 -20.19
C GLY A 32 -16.35 -1.53 -21.54
N GLU A 33 -15.25 -1.63 -22.30
CA GLU A 33 -15.23 -2.37 -23.58
C GLU A 33 -15.46 -3.88 -23.39
N GLU A 34 -14.89 -4.45 -22.32
CA GLU A 34 -15.10 -5.86 -21.95
C GLU A 34 -16.57 -6.11 -21.55
N LEU A 35 -17.17 -5.23 -20.75
CA LEU A 35 -18.57 -5.31 -20.33
C LEU A 35 -19.51 -5.19 -21.54
N GLU A 36 -19.35 -4.15 -22.36
CA GLU A 36 -20.20 -3.92 -23.53
C GLU A 36 -20.16 -5.12 -24.49
N TYR A 37 -18.99 -5.73 -24.69
CA TYR A 37 -18.85 -6.91 -25.54
C TYR A 37 -19.67 -8.11 -25.04
N LEU A 38 -19.72 -8.32 -23.72
CA LEU A 38 -20.43 -9.42 -23.08
C LEU A 38 -21.94 -9.15 -22.99
N GLU A 39 -22.35 -7.94 -22.64
CA GLU A 39 -23.76 -7.54 -22.55
C GLU A 39 -24.47 -7.60 -23.90
N ARG A 40 -23.80 -7.17 -24.98
CA ARG A 40 -24.32 -7.31 -26.37
C ARG A 40 -24.55 -8.77 -26.78
N ARG A 41 -24.04 -9.73 -26.02
CA ARG A 41 -24.19 -11.18 -26.24
C ARG A 41 -24.96 -11.85 -25.10
N PHE A 42 -25.67 -11.08 -24.30
CA PHE A 42 -26.54 -11.56 -23.22
C PHE A 42 -25.80 -12.37 -22.13
N VAL A 43 -24.51 -12.12 -21.93
CA VAL A 43 -23.77 -12.65 -20.79
C VAL A 43 -23.94 -11.72 -19.60
N ALA A 44 -24.45 -12.24 -18.48
CA ALA A 44 -24.58 -11.48 -17.24
C ALA A 44 -23.21 -11.23 -16.60
N VAL A 45 -22.95 -9.99 -16.18
CA VAL A 45 -21.67 -9.57 -15.59
C VAL A 45 -21.93 -8.79 -14.30
N GLU A 46 -21.17 -9.11 -13.26
CA GLU A 46 -21.08 -8.30 -12.03
C GLU A 46 -19.74 -7.56 -11.99
N ILE A 47 -19.78 -6.27 -11.64
CA ILE A 47 -18.57 -5.44 -11.49
C ILE A 47 -18.27 -5.26 -10.01
N VAL A 48 -17.10 -5.76 -9.59
CA VAL A 48 -16.55 -5.53 -8.25
C VAL A 48 -15.54 -4.38 -8.33
N PRO A 49 -15.79 -3.23 -7.67
CA PRO A 49 -14.90 -2.08 -7.74
C PRO A 49 -13.57 -2.36 -7.04
N GLY A 50 -12.51 -1.71 -7.53
CA GLY A 50 -11.17 -1.82 -6.98
C GLY A 50 -10.63 -0.50 -6.44
N ILE A 51 -9.45 -0.56 -5.82
CA ILE A 51 -8.73 0.65 -5.41
C ILE A 51 -7.80 1.04 -6.56
N THR A 52 -8.10 2.17 -7.21
CA THR A 52 -7.27 2.69 -8.30
C THR A 52 -5.90 3.20 -7.83
N SER A 53 -4.90 3.18 -8.71
CA SER A 53 -3.50 3.50 -8.36
C SER A 53 -3.32 4.92 -7.82
N ALA A 54 -4.14 5.89 -8.25
CA ALA A 54 -4.10 7.26 -7.73
C ALA A 54 -4.41 7.32 -6.24
N LEU A 55 -5.45 6.61 -5.78
CA LEU A 55 -5.80 6.55 -4.37
C LEU A 55 -4.75 5.79 -3.57
N ALA A 56 -4.23 4.68 -4.11
CA ALA A 56 -3.16 3.92 -3.47
C ALA A 56 -1.89 4.77 -3.28
N ALA A 57 -1.43 5.43 -4.34
CA ALA A 57 -0.25 6.30 -4.33
C ALA A 57 -0.39 7.46 -3.34
N ALA A 58 -1.55 8.12 -3.36
CA ALA A 58 -1.91 9.17 -2.43
C ALA A 58 -1.84 8.70 -0.97
N ALA A 59 -2.45 7.56 -0.66
CA ALA A 59 -2.53 7.03 0.69
C ALA A 59 -1.16 6.58 1.24
N ASP A 60 -0.33 5.98 0.39
CA ASP A 60 1.00 5.48 0.73
C ASP A 60 1.97 6.58 1.12
N PHE A 61 1.88 7.71 0.43
CA PHE A 61 2.79 8.85 0.61
C PHE A 61 2.10 10.06 1.25
N GLY A 62 0.92 9.88 1.85
CA GLY A 62 0.25 10.95 2.60
C GLY A 62 -0.09 12.19 1.77
N ILE A 63 -0.27 12.04 0.45
CA ILE A 63 -0.62 13.12 -0.48
C ILE A 63 -2.15 13.17 -0.57
N PRO A 64 -2.84 14.14 0.06
CA PRO A 64 -4.28 14.25 -0.12
C PRO A 64 -4.58 14.69 -1.56
N LEU A 65 -5.40 13.95 -2.30
CA LEU A 65 -5.76 14.36 -3.66
C LEU A 65 -6.66 15.60 -3.68
N THR A 66 -7.35 15.89 -2.58
CA THR A 66 -8.13 17.11 -2.39
C THR A 66 -7.82 17.75 -1.04
N ARG A 67 -7.74 19.08 -0.97
CA ARG A 67 -7.56 19.82 0.27
C ARG A 67 -8.16 21.22 0.13
N ARG A 68 -9.01 21.62 1.09
CA ARG A 68 -9.64 22.95 1.07
C ARG A 68 -8.59 24.06 0.90
N GLY A 69 -8.88 24.99 0.00
CA GLY A 69 -7.98 26.10 -0.35
C GLY A 69 -6.80 25.72 -1.25
N MET A 70 -6.67 24.46 -1.66
CA MET A 70 -5.56 23.99 -2.52
C MET A 70 -6.04 23.15 -3.69
N SER A 71 -6.88 22.14 -3.44
CA SER A 71 -7.45 21.25 -4.46
C SER A 71 -8.90 20.89 -4.11
N ARG A 72 -9.84 21.14 -5.03
CA ARG A 72 -11.29 20.88 -4.90
C ARG A 72 -11.74 19.65 -5.69
N GLY A 73 -10.91 19.18 -6.62
CA GLY A 73 -11.19 18.06 -7.49
C GLY A 73 -9.92 17.26 -7.82
N VAL A 74 -10.12 16.14 -8.50
CA VAL A 74 -9.05 15.22 -8.89
C VAL A 74 -9.25 14.86 -10.34
N GLU A 75 -8.24 15.10 -11.16
CA GLU A 75 -8.24 14.67 -12.56
C GLU A 75 -7.49 13.35 -12.69
N ILE A 76 -8.08 12.39 -13.39
CA ILE A 76 -7.42 11.13 -13.76
C ILE A 76 -7.18 11.14 -15.26
N LYS A 77 -5.91 11.05 -15.66
CA LYS A 77 -5.50 11.15 -17.06
C LYS A 77 -4.55 10.02 -17.44
N THR A 78 -4.53 9.68 -18.72
CA THR A 78 -3.47 8.86 -19.30
C THR A 78 -2.35 9.77 -19.78
N GLY A 79 -1.10 9.39 -19.50
CA GLY A 79 0.11 9.98 -20.09
C GLY A 79 0.67 9.13 -21.22
N HIS A 80 -0.07 8.12 -21.71
CA HIS A 80 0.37 7.26 -22.81
C HIS A 80 0.29 7.97 -24.18
N GLU A 81 -0.63 8.92 -24.33
CA GLU A 81 -0.84 9.73 -25.53
C GLU A 81 -0.59 11.21 -25.20
N ASP A 82 -0.56 12.07 -26.22
CA ASP A 82 -0.54 13.53 -26.00
C ASP A 82 -1.65 13.90 -25.02
N CYS A 83 -1.37 14.85 -24.13
CA CYS A 83 -2.36 15.35 -23.18
C CYS A 83 -2.94 16.69 -23.64
N PRO A 84 -3.81 16.72 -24.68
CA PRO A 84 -4.44 17.97 -25.08
C PRO A 84 -5.37 18.45 -23.96
N ASP A 85 -5.43 19.77 -23.77
CA ASP A 85 -6.39 20.47 -22.92
C ASP A 85 -6.15 20.43 -21.39
N VAL A 86 -4.91 20.34 -20.92
CA VAL A 86 -4.62 20.50 -19.49
C VAL A 86 -4.43 21.98 -19.14
N ARG A 87 -5.51 22.73 -18.97
CA ARG A 87 -5.40 24.14 -18.55
C ARG A 87 -4.97 24.23 -17.07
N PRO A 88 -3.91 24.97 -16.72
CA PRO A 88 -3.69 25.41 -15.34
C PRO A 88 -4.85 26.31 -14.91
N GLY A 89 -5.39 26.14 -13.70
CA GLY A 89 -6.19 27.21 -13.08
C GLY A 89 -7.48 26.84 -12.39
N ALA A 90 -7.94 25.59 -12.41
CA ALA A 90 -8.92 25.13 -11.42
C ALA A 90 -8.15 24.34 -10.37
N CYS A 91 -8.17 24.78 -9.11
CA CYS A 91 -7.50 24.15 -7.98
C CYS A 91 -7.74 22.64 -7.92
N GLU A 92 -6.92 21.81 -8.56
CA GLU A 92 -7.08 20.35 -8.62
C GLU A 92 -5.72 19.63 -8.61
N THR A 93 -5.75 18.38 -8.18
CA THR A 93 -4.61 17.47 -8.23
C THR A 93 -4.82 16.52 -9.41
N ALA A 94 -3.86 16.46 -10.33
CA ALA A 94 -3.93 15.57 -11.48
C ALA A 94 -3.10 14.31 -11.27
N ALA A 95 -3.65 13.15 -11.64
CA ALA A 95 -3.00 11.85 -11.60
C ALA A 95 -2.83 11.30 -13.02
N TYR A 96 -1.59 11.28 -13.50
CA TYR A 96 -1.20 10.76 -14.80
C TYR A 96 -0.74 9.31 -14.70
N TYR A 97 -1.52 8.42 -15.32
CA TYR A 97 -1.24 7.00 -15.46
C TYR A 97 -0.36 6.75 -16.69
N MET A 98 0.37 5.63 -16.70
CA MET A 98 1.13 5.20 -17.89
C MET A 98 2.18 6.23 -18.37
N ALA A 99 2.63 7.13 -17.50
CA ALA A 99 3.57 8.21 -17.82
C ALA A 99 5.04 7.86 -17.56
N ALA A 100 5.34 6.65 -17.07
CA ALA A 100 6.67 6.27 -16.58
C ALA A 100 7.79 6.48 -17.62
N SER A 101 7.54 6.14 -18.88
CA SER A 101 8.50 6.28 -19.99
C SER A 101 8.50 7.66 -20.64
N ARG A 102 7.55 8.54 -20.28
CA ARG A 102 7.31 9.84 -20.93
C ARG A 102 7.43 11.02 -19.97
N LEU A 103 8.17 10.89 -18.87
CA LEU A 103 8.28 11.95 -17.86
C LEU A 103 8.78 13.28 -18.42
N ALA A 104 9.77 13.24 -19.33
CA ALA A 104 10.31 14.43 -19.96
C ALA A 104 9.29 15.13 -20.87
N GLU A 105 8.61 14.36 -21.73
CA GLU A 105 7.56 14.85 -22.62
C GLU A 105 6.38 15.40 -21.83
N LEU A 106 5.91 14.66 -20.82
CA LEU A 106 4.83 15.10 -19.92
C LEU A 106 5.18 16.44 -19.26
N GLY A 107 6.39 16.60 -18.74
CA GLY A 107 6.82 17.88 -18.15
C GLY A 107 6.76 19.03 -19.14
N GLN A 108 7.21 18.82 -20.38
CA GLN A 108 7.16 19.84 -21.43
C GLN A 108 5.73 20.14 -21.89
N GLU A 109 4.88 19.12 -22.04
CA GLU A 109 3.45 19.27 -22.35
C GLU A 109 2.74 20.10 -21.29
N LEU A 110 2.92 19.78 -20.01
CA LEU A 110 2.30 20.53 -18.91
C LEU A 110 2.72 22.00 -18.92
N ILE A 111 4.00 22.30 -19.16
CA ILE A 111 4.48 23.69 -19.25
C ILE A 111 3.87 24.39 -20.46
N ARG A 112 3.79 23.72 -21.62
CA ARG A 112 3.17 24.26 -22.84
C ARG A 112 1.69 24.58 -22.63
N GLU A 113 0.98 23.73 -21.91
CA GLU A 113 -0.42 23.94 -21.56
C GLU A 113 -0.62 25.01 -20.48
N GLY A 114 0.47 25.44 -19.82
CA GLY A 114 0.54 26.63 -18.96
C GLY A 114 0.84 26.36 -17.49
N PHE A 115 1.12 25.11 -17.10
CA PHE A 115 1.52 24.82 -15.72
C PHE A 115 2.79 25.59 -15.36
N ASP A 116 2.80 26.13 -14.14
CA ASP A 116 4.02 26.68 -13.55
C ASP A 116 5.09 25.58 -13.51
N PRO A 117 6.30 25.78 -14.09
CA PRO A 117 7.41 24.85 -13.96
C PRO A 117 7.79 24.52 -12.51
N GLY A 118 7.47 25.41 -11.56
CA GLY A 118 7.62 25.21 -10.11
C GLY A 118 6.50 24.40 -9.45
N MET A 119 5.43 24.04 -10.19
CA MET A 119 4.31 23.26 -9.67
C MET A 119 4.80 21.92 -9.11
N PRO A 120 4.47 21.58 -7.85
CA PRO A 120 4.88 20.32 -7.24
C PRO A 120 4.37 19.10 -8.02
N ALA A 121 5.25 18.11 -8.18
CA ALA A 121 4.95 16.83 -8.79
C ALA A 121 5.57 15.68 -7.98
N ALA A 122 4.94 14.51 -8.00
CA ALA A 122 5.46 13.30 -7.36
C ALA A 122 5.36 12.14 -8.35
N VAL A 123 6.49 11.47 -8.55
CA VAL A 123 6.56 10.24 -9.33
C VAL A 123 6.52 9.07 -8.36
N VAL A 124 5.44 8.29 -8.40
CA VAL A 124 5.16 7.19 -7.49
C VAL A 124 5.24 5.86 -8.25
N GLU A 125 6.20 5.03 -7.89
CA GLU A 125 6.41 3.71 -8.48
C GLU A 125 5.84 2.63 -7.56
N LYS A 126 5.25 1.58 -8.14
CA LYS A 126 4.81 0.37 -7.43
C LYS A 126 3.91 0.68 -6.22
N ALA A 127 3.00 1.66 -6.37
CA ALA A 127 2.06 2.03 -5.31
C ALA A 127 1.34 0.79 -4.74
N SER A 128 1.10 0.79 -3.43
CA SER A 128 0.62 -0.30 -2.59
C SER A 128 1.52 -1.53 -2.47
N LEU A 129 2.69 -1.58 -3.12
CA LEU A 129 3.64 -2.68 -2.97
C LEU A 129 4.69 -2.36 -1.89
N PRO A 130 5.38 -3.38 -1.34
CA PRO A 130 6.50 -3.17 -0.42
C PRO A 130 7.61 -2.28 -1.02
N GLU A 131 7.93 -2.49 -2.30
CA GLU A 131 9.01 -1.81 -3.03
C GLU A 131 8.62 -0.42 -3.57
N ARG A 132 7.49 0.12 -3.10
CA ARG A 132 6.99 1.42 -3.53
C ARG A 132 8.03 2.53 -3.31
N ARG A 133 8.13 3.43 -4.26
CA ARG A 133 9.01 4.61 -4.18
C ARG A 133 8.24 5.86 -4.56
N CYS A 134 8.61 6.98 -3.96
CA CYS A 134 8.07 8.28 -4.33
C CYS A 134 9.22 9.27 -4.41
N ARG A 135 9.33 9.93 -5.57
CA ARG A 135 10.25 11.04 -5.79
C ARG A 135 9.44 12.31 -5.97
N VAL A 136 9.53 13.21 -5.00
CA VAL A 136 8.96 14.55 -5.07
C VAL A 136 9.89 15.44 -5.91
N THR A 137 9.30 16.21 -6.81
CA THR A 137 9.98 17.08 -7.76
C THR A 137 9.02 18.20 -8.17
N THR A 138 9.29 18.88 -9.28
CA THR A 138 8.38 19.84 -9.91
C THR A 138 8.11 19.46 -11.35
N VAL A 139 7.07 20.04 -11.95
CA VAL A 139 6.74 19.87 -13.37
C VAL A 139 7.96 20.15 -14.26
N GLY A 140 8.67 21.27 -13.99
CA GLY A 140 9.87 21.66 -14.71
C GLY A 140 11.04 20.69 -14.59
N SER A 141 11.11 19.90 -13.53
CA SER A 141 12.20 18.96 -13.27
C SER A 141 11.85 17.49 -13.56
N LEU A 142 10.65 17.20 -14.09
CA LEU A 142 10.25 15.83 -14.44
C LEU A 142 11.23 15.18 -15.44
N HIS A 143 11.80 15.96 -16.36
CA HIS A 143 12.72 15.48 -17.38
C HIS A 143 14.06 14.96 -16.85
N HIS A 144 14.49 15.34 -15.64
CA HIS A 144 15.69 14.80 -15.00
C HIS A 144 15.45 13.43 -14.36
N GLY A 145 14.20 12.99 -14.32
CA GLY A 145 13.78 11.77 -13.64
C GLY A 145 13.61 10.59 -14.58
N GLN A 146 13.92 9.40 -14.07
CA GLN A 146 13.46 8.14 -14.62
C GLN A 146 12.42 7.51 -13.67
N ALA A 147 11.63 6.58 -14.20
CA ALA A 147 10.71 5.75 -13.43
C ALA A 147 10.56 4.37 -14.06
N GLU A 148 10.51 3.35 -13.21
CA GLU A 148 10.18 1.99 -13.59
C GLU A 148 8.66 1.81 -13.57
N ALA A 149 8.11 1.25 -14.64
CA ALA A 149 6.71 0.87 -14.64
C ALA A 149 6.47 -0.29 -13.64
N PRO A 150 5.30 -0.31 -12.96
CA PRO A 150 4.22 0.67 -13.02
C PRO A 150 4.53 1.93 -12.18
N ALA A 151 4.31 3.10 -12.78
CA ALA A 151 4.44 4.39 -12.09
C ALA A 151 3.27 5.34 -12.42
N LEU A 152 2.98 6.21 -11.47
CA LEU A 152 1.98 7.27 -11.52
C LEU A 152 2.66 8.61 -11.27
N VAL A 153 2.27 9.66 -12.00
CA VAL A 153 2.71 11.03 -11.72
C VAL A 153 1.54 11.81 -11.13
N LEU A 154 1.70 12.29 -9.90
CA LEU A 154 0.77 13.23 -9.27
C LEU A 154 1.29 14.65 -9.47
N VAL A 155 0.46 15.58 -9.93
CA VAL A 155 0.82 16.98 -10.13
C VAL A 155 -0.18 17.87 -9.39
N GLY A 156 0.31 18.83 -8.63
CA GLY A 156 -0.52 19.81 -7.93
C GLY A 156 0.01 20.18 -6.54
N GLU A 157 -0.51 21.28 -6.00
CA GLU A 157 -0.08 21.86 -4.72
C GLU A 157 -0.17 20.90 -3.53
N THR A 158 -1.06 19.90 -3.56
CA THR A 158 -1.17 18.91 -2.48
C THR A 158 0.01 17.95 -2.40
N VAL A 159 0.83 17.83 -3.44
CA VAL A 159 2.05 17.01 -3.42
C VAL A 159 3.04 17.49 -2.35
N ARG A 160 2.96 18.75 -1.92
CA ARG A 160 3.80 19.28 -0.81
C ARG A 160 3.58 18.53 0.52
N PHE A 161 2.48 17.80 0.68
CA PHE A 161 2.22 16.97 1.88
C PHE A 161 2.82 15.57 1.79
N ALA A 162 3.52 15.25 0.69
CA ALA A 162 4.17 13.97 0.51
C ALA A 162 5.04 13.63 1.73
N SER A 163 4.69 12.52 2.37
CA SER A 163 5.34 11.99 3.56
C SER A 163 5.35 10.48 3.45
N ARG A 164 6.53 9.87 3.61
CA ARG A 164 6.63 8.41 3.66
C ARG A 164 6.11 7.92 5.02
N LYS A 165 5.10 7.06 5.01
CA LYS A 165 4.74 6.27 6.20
C LYS A 165 5.69 5.08 6.31
N PRO A 166 6.24 4.78 7.51
CA PRO A 166 6.98 3.55 7.73
C PRO A 166 6.14 2.33 7.35
N THR A 167 6.75 1.35 6.70
CA THR A 167 6.16 0.05 6.39
C THR A 167 6.61 -0.94 7.43
N LEU A 168 5.69 -1.49 8.20
CA LEU A 168 6.00 -2.50 9.19
C LEU A 168 5.50 -3.87 8.71
N LEU A 169 6.40 -4.85 8.73
CA LEU A 169 6.04 -6.24 8.52
C LEU A 169 5.34 -6.74 9.79
N TYR A 170 4.09 -7.13 9.66
CA TYR A 170 3.30 -7.63 10.77
C TYR A 170 3.28 -9.17 10.74
N THR A 171 3.83 -9.81 11.77
CA THR A 171 3.92 -11.28 11.89
C THR A 171 3.20 -11.80 13.14
N GLY A 172 2.39 -12.84 12.95
CA GLY A 172 1.66 -13.53 14.02
C GLY A 172 0.17 -13.71 13.73
N LEU A 173 -0.66 -13.70 14.78
CA LEU A 173 -2.03 -14.25 14.70
C LEU A 173 -3.14 -13.24 14.38
N SER A 174 -2.96 -11.93 14.60
CA SER A 174 -4.07 -10.96 14.50
C SER A 174 -3.61 -9.49 14.39
N PRO A 175 -3.66 -8.87 13.20
CA PRO A 175 -3.18 -7.50 12.96
C PRO A 175 -3.90 -6.44 13.81
N TYR A 176 -5.13 -6.71 14.24
CA TYR A 176 -5.95 -5.78 15.05
C TYR A 176 -5.35 -5.36 16.40
N ARG A 177 -4.28 -6.04 16.87
CA ARG A 177 -3.62 -5.70 18.15
C ARG A 177 -2.61 -4.56 18.04
N PHE A 178 -2.12 -4.27 16.84
CA PHE A 178 -1.23 -3.13 16.59
C PHE A 178 -2.03 -2.02 15.90
N ARG A 179 -2.01 -0.83 16.47
CA ARG A 179 -2.61 0.37 15.88
C ARG A 179 -1.55 1.46 15.89
N GLY A 180 -1.18 1.92 14.71
CA GLY A 180 -0.25 3.00 14.51
C GLY A 180 -0.47 3.63 13.14
N PRO A 181 0.09 4.83 12.89
CA PRO A 181 -0.03 5.51 11.60
C PRO A 181 0.77 4.83 10.47
N GLU A 182 1.59 3.83 10.80
CA GLU A 182 2.40 3.06 9.87
C GLU A 182 1.56 2.14 8.98
N ARG A 183 2.10 1.80 7.81
CA ARG A 183 1.50 0.81 6.93
C ARG A 183 1.85 -0.59 7.42
N LEU A 184 0.84 -1.39 7.72
CA LEU A 184 1.02 -2.79 8.13
C LEU A 184 0.86 -3.73 6.94
N VAL A 185 1.86 -4.57 6.71
CA VAL A 185 1.79 -5.67 5.75
C VAL A 185 1.73 -6.97 6.54
N HIS A 186 0.61 -7.69 6.46
CA HIS A 186 0.43 -8.93 7.21
C HIS A 186 1.11 -10.10 6.50
N TYR A 187 2.11 -10.68 7.16
CA TYR A 187 2.79 -11.90 6.73
C TYR A 187 2.77 -12.91 7.88
N PRO A 188 1.71 -13.73 7.99
CA PRO A 188 1.57 -14.65 9.11
C PRO A 188 2.59 -15.78 9.02
N LEU A 189 3.45 -15.90 10.04
CA LEU A 189 4.36 -17.03 10.23
C LEU A 189 3.72 -18.17 11.01
N ILE A 190 2.55 -17.91 11.59
CA ILE A 190 1.80 -18.85 12.42
C ILE A 190 0.30 -18.58 12.21
N GLN A 191 -0.53 -19.61 12.41
CA GLN A 191 -1.98 -19.46 12.41
C GLN A 191 -2.65 -20.25 13.53
N LYS A 192 -3.88 -19.87 13.87
CA LYS A 192 -4.72 -20.66 14.80
C LYS A 192 -5.43 -21.76 14.02
N VAL A 193 -5.25 -23.00 14.46
CA VAL A 193 -6.03 -24.13 13.96
C VAL A 193 -7.44 -24.02 14.53
N ARG A 194 -8.44 -23.90 13.65
CA ARG A 194 -9.85 -24.05 14.07
C ARG A 194 -10.11 -25.54 14.32
N LYS A 195 -10.51 -25.90 15.54
CA LYS A 195 -11.00 -27.26 15.82
C LYS A 195 -12.22 -27.54 14.94
N ARG A 196 -12.26 -28.71 14.30
CA ARG A 196 -13.48 -29.19 13.62
C ARG A 196 -14.59 -29.35 14.68
N ALA A 197 -15.84 -29.08 14.29
CA ALA A 197 -16.98 -29.10 15.19
C ALA A 197 -17.21 -30.46 15.92
N SER A 198 -16.58 -31.53 15.44
CA SER A 198 -16.66 -32.88 16.03
C SER A 198 -15.81 -33.09 17.29
N ASP A 199 -14.85 -32.20 17.60
CA ASP A 199 -13.93 -32.34 18.76
C ASP A 199 -14.37 -31.48 19.97
N SER A 200 -15.65 -31.55 20.31
CA SER A 200 -16.32 -30.64 21.25
C SER A 200 -15.96 -30.83 22.74
N ARG A 201 -15.04 -31.72 23.11
CA ARG A 201 -14.77 -32.08 24.53
C ARG A 201 -13.53 -31.48 25.19
N GLU A 202 -12.69 -30.73 24.48
CA GLU A 202 -11.56 -30.05 25.11
C GLU A 202 -11.57 -28.54 24.87
N ARG A 203 -12.02 -27.79 25.89
CA ARG A 203 -11.86 -26.32 25.98
C ARG A 203 -10.41 -25.99 26.33
N GLY A 204 -9.50 -26.19 25.38
CA GLY A 204 -8.13 -25.68 25.40
C GLY A 204 -7.96 -24.51 24.44
N PRO A 205 -6.98 -23.61 24.63
CA PRO A 205 -6.63 -22.60 23.64
C PRO A 205 -6.35 -23.30 22.30
N GLY A 206 -6.99 -22.85 21.21
CA GLY A 206 -6.83 -23.45 19.88
C GLY A 206 -5.35 -23.58 19.51
N MET A 207 -4.96 -24.76 19.03
CA MET A 207 -3.57 -25.09 18.70
C MET A 207 -3.02 -24.08 17.69
N ILE A 208 -1.77 -23.65 17.88
CA ILE A 208 -1.08 -22.75 16.95
C ILE A 208 -0.17 -23.61 16.09
N GLU A 209 -0.27 -23.45 14.78
CA GLU A 209 0.62 -24.10 13.83
C GLU A 209 1.56 -23.08 13.17
N VAL A 210 2.75 -23.55 12.83
CA VAL A 210 3.75 -22.79 12.08
C VAL A 210 3.43 -22.91 10.60
N LEU A 211 3.45 -21.78 9.90
CA LEU A 211 3.21 -21.75 8.47
C LEU A 211 4.53 -21.88 7.72
N PRO A 212 4.65 -22.81 6.75
CA PRO A 212 5.76 -22.81 5.82
C PRO A 212 5.61 -21.57 4.92
N GLN A 213 6.52 -20.61 5.05
CA GLN A 213 6.47 -19.36 4.31
C GLN A 213 7.73 -19.19 3.47
N ALA A 214 7.58 -18.62 2.27
CA ALA A 214 8.71 -18.21 1.46
C ALA A 214 9.47 -17.06 2.14
N ARG A 215 10.78 -16.95 1.91
CA ARG A 215 11.52 -15.75 2.31
C ARG A 215 11.03 -14.58 1.45
N ILE A 216 10.65 -13.50 2.12
CA ILE A 216 10.45 -12.18 1.49
C ILE A 216 11.69 -11.31 1.75
N ASP A 217 11.91 -10.34 0.88
CA ASP A 217 12.95 -9.34 1.08
C ASP A 217 12.57 -8.42 2.26
N LEU A 218 13.39 -8.43 3.31
CA LEU A 218 13.19 -7.59 4.49
C LEU A 218 13.58 -6.12 4.25
N GLY A 219 14.39 -5.82 3.22
CA GLY A 219 14.82 -4.47 2.89
C GLY A 219 13.66 -3.52 2.53
N GLY A 220 12.50 -4.07 2.14
CA GLY A 220 11.27 -3.31 1.90
C GLY A 220 10.53 -2.86 3.16
N PHE A 221 10.98 -3.24 4.36
CA PHE A 221 10.31 -2.94 5.62
C PHE A 221 11.18 -2.08 6.54
N ASP A 222 10.57 -1.05 7.12
CA ASP A 222 11.21 -0.17 8.09
C ASP A 222 11.27 -0.80 9.48
N GLY A 223 10.53 -1.89 9.72
CA GLY A 223 10.56 -2.65 10.96
C GLY A 223 9.60 -3.84 10.98
N VAL A 224 9.62 -4.63 12.06
CA VAL A 224 8.77 -5.82 12.21
C VAL A 224 7.94 -5.73 13.49
N VAL A 225 6.66 -6.07 13.41
CA VAL A 225 5.74 -6.17 14.54
C VAL A 225 5.46 -7.63 14.84
N PHE A 226 5.85 -8.07 16.03
CA PHE A 226 5.57 -9.42 16.52
C PHE A 226 4.40 -9.42 17.49
N THR A 227 3.46 -10.34 17.26
CA THR A 227 2.28 -10.51 18.15
C THR A 227 2.24 -11.80 18.95
N HIS A 228 3.18 -12.71 18.68
CA HIS A 228 3.26 -13.99 19.35
C HIS A 228 4.71 -14.46 19.46
N GLU A 229 5.05 -15.17 20.54
CA GLU A 229 6.43 -15.64 20.78
C GLU A 229 6.89 -16.67 19.73
N LEU A 230 5.99 -17.55 19.29
CA LEU A 230 6.28 -18.50 18.20
C LEU A 230 6.60 -17.81 16.87
N ALA A 231 5.99 -16.65 16.59
CA ALA A 231 6.31 -15.89 15.38
C ALA A 231 7.74 -15.30 15.45
N VAL A 232 8.20 -14.93 16.65
CA VAL A 232 9.60 -14.51 16.86
C VAL A 232 10.55 -15.65 16.56
N GLN A 233 10.27 -16.85 17.07
CA GLN A 233 11.10 -18.03 16.81
C GLN A 233 11.16 -18.33 15.31
N GLN A 234 10.00 -18.45 14.67
CA GLN A 234 9.93 -18.77 13.26
C GLN A 234 10.63 -17.72 12.38
N PHE A 235 10.54 -16.45 12.77
CA PHE A 235 11.25 -15.40 12.06
C PHE A 235 12.76 -15.56 12.16
N LEU A 236 13.29 -15.87 13.34
CA LEU A 236 14.72 -16.12 13.52
C LEU A 236 15.16 -17.38 12.78
N ASP A 237 14.35 -18.44 12.75
CA ASP A 237 14.67 -19.65 12.00
C ASP A 237 14.75 -19.37 10.48
N ILE A 238 13.88 -18.49 9.98
CA ILE A 238 13.86 -18.13 8.55
C ILE A 238 14.96 -17.14 8.19
N TRP A 239 15.18 -16.07 8.96
CA TRP A 239 16.04 -14.95 8.58
C TRP A 239 17.37 -14.86 9.37
N GLY A 240 17.53 -15.62 10.44
CA GLY A 240 18.77 -15.71 11.24
C GLY A 240 19.04 -14.51 12.16
N SER A 241 18.46 -13.34 11.87
CA SER A 241 18.60 -12.13 12.68
C SER A 241 17.34 -11.28 12.64
N LEU A 242 17.26 -10.31 13.55
CA LEU A 242 16.19 -9.31 13.59
C LEU A 242 16.62 -8.02 12.90
N PRO A 243 15.69 -7.26 12.31
CA PRO A 243 15.97 -5.92 11.79
C PRO A 243 16.13 -4.91 12.93
N ASP A 244 16.62 -3.71 12.57
CA ASP A 244 16.93 -2.65 13.54
C ASP A 244 15.73 -2.15 14.35
N LEU A 245 14.54 -2.16 13.75
CA LEU A 245 13.30 -1.70 14.37
C LEU A 245 12.34 -2.87 14.59
N VAL A 246 12.09 -3.19 15.87
CA VAL A 246 11.20 -4.30 16.25
C VAL A 246 10.16 -3.83 17.26
N TYR A 247 8.90 -4.15 17.00
CA TYR A 247 7.78 -3.87 17.87
C TYR A 247 7.27 -5.13 18.55
N ALA A 248 7.13 -5.07 19.87
CA ALA A 248 6.51 -6.11 20.68
C ALA A 248 5.11 -5.70 21.12
N THR A 249 4.07 -6.48 20.76
CA THR A 249 2.69 -6.16 21.18
C THR A 249 2.26 -6.80 22.51
N SER A 250 3.16 -7.49 23.22
CA SER A 250 2.89 -8.03 24.55
C SER A 250 4.18 -8.19 25.37
N ARG A 251 4.05 -8.27 26.70
CA ARG A 251 5.18 -8.55 27.61
C ARG A 251 5.85 -9.90 27.32
N ALA A 252 5.10 -10.89 26.81
CA ALA A 252 5.64 -12.21 26.49
C ALA A 252 6.55 -12.12 25.26
N VAL A 253 6.06 -11.51 24.17
CA VAL A 253 6.85 -11.22 22.97
C VAL A 253 8.10 -10.42 23.29
N TRP A 254 7.97 -9.37 24.12
CA TRP A 254 9.11 -8.55 24.52
C TRP A 254 10.18 -9.34 25.27
N ARG A 255 9.77 -10.20 26.22
CA ARG A 255 10.69 -11.10 26.95
C ARG A 255 11.35 -12.11 26.03
N ARG A 256 10.65 -12.61 25.01
CA ARG A 256 11.23 -13.50 24.00
C ARG A 256 12.29 -12.75 23.18
N LEU A 257 11.95 -11.61 22.60
CA LEU A 257 12.89 -10.79 21.83
C LEU A 257 14.14 -10.43 22.64
N ARG A 258 14.00 -10.02 23.91
CA ARG A 258 15.16 -9.72 24.76
C ARG A 258 16.11 -10.90 24.97
N ARG A 259 15.60 -12.13 25.03
CA ARG A 259 16.43 -13.34 25.19
C ARG A 259 17.22 -13.65 23.93
N GLU A 260 16.62 -13.45 22.76
CA GLU A 260 17.23 -13.83 21.48
C GLU A 260 18.14 -12.75 20.89
N SER A 261 18.00 -11.49 21.30
CA SER A 261 18.59 -10.36 20.56
C SER A 261 19.63 -9.55 21.34
N GLY A 262 19.68 -9.58 22.68
CA GLY A 262 20.50 -8.60 23.39
C GLY A 262 19.99 -7.14 23.20
N PRO A 263 20.81 -6.09 23.38
CA PRO A 263 20.36 -4.70 23.58
C PRO A 263 19.98 -3.96 22.27
N PHE A 264 19.13 -4.54 21.43
CA PHE A 264 18.55 -3.83 20.26
C PHE A 264 17.46 -2.82 20.66
N SER A 265 17.12 -1.93 19.71
CA SER A 265 16.03 -0.94 19.78
C SER A 265 14.64 -1.59 19.74
N ILE A 266 14.29 -2.34 20.79
CA ILE A 266 12.97 -2.96 20.93
C ILE A 266 11.96 -1.91 21.40
N VAL A 267 10.97 -1.62 20.55
CA VAL A 267 9.87 -0.71 20.85
C VAL A 267 8.68 -1.47 21.44
N CYS A 268 8.29 -1.13 22.67
CA CYS A 268 7.11 -1.71 23.33
C CYS A 268 5.81 -1.07 22.84
N ALA A 269 5.13 -1.71 21.89
CA ALA A 269 3.86 -1.21 21.34
C ALA A 269 2.65 -1.40 22.28
N PHE A 270 2.71 -2.33 23.24
CA PHE A 270 1.61 -2.54 24.20
C PHE A 270 1.47 -1.42 25.24
N CYS A 271 2.51 -0.62 25.47
CA CYS A 271 2.45 0.54 26.36
C CYS A 271 1.71 1.74 25.72
N ILE A 272 1.58 1.77 24.39
CA ILE A 272 0.95 2.89 23.66
C ILE A 272 -0.59 2.92 23.87
N LYS A 273 -1.18 1.84 24.39
CA LYS A 273 -2.62 1.76 24.69
C LYS A 273 -3.11 2.67 25.82
N SER A 274 -2.25 3.40 26.54
CA SER A 274 -2.66 4.23 27.69
C SER A 274 -2.74 5.74 27.42
N GLN A 275 -2.44 6.25 26.22
CA GLN A 275 -2.38 7.71 26.00
C GLN A 275 -3.38 8.31 25.00
N ALA A 276 -4.31 7.52 24.44
CA ALA A 276 -5.36 8.05 23.55
C ALA A 276 -6.55 8.67 24.32
N GLY A 277 -6.28 9.41 25.41
CA GLY A 277 -7.31 9.92 26.31
C GLY A 277 -6.94 11.12 27.17
N GLN A 278 -5.94 11.93 26.81
CA GLN A 278 -5.73 13.22 27.48
C GLN A 278 -4.95 14.21 26.58
N THR A 279 -5.65 15.23 26.10
CA THR A 279 -5.04 16.47 25.61
C THR A 279 -4.56 17.31 26.80
N ARG A 280 -3.27 17.66 26.80
CA ARG A 280 -2.62 18.93 27.26
C ARG A 280 -1.30 18.64 27.98
N GLY A 281 -0.20 19.12 27.39
CA GLY A 281 0.99 19.61 28.08
C GLY A 281 1.84 18.63 28.89
N ALA A 282 3.15 18.64 28.60
CA ALA A 282 4.26 18.14 29.40
C ALA A 282 4.56 16.62 29.38
N GLY A 283 5.86 16.32 29.28
CA GLY A 283 6.44 15.21 30.04
C GLY A 283 6.98 14.04 29.23
N ARG A 284 8.30 14.03 29.10
CA ARG A 284 9.17 12.91 28.69
C ARG A 284 8.85 11.57 29.38
N ASN A 285 9.33 10.49 28.73
CA ASN A 285 9.58 9.12 29.19
C ASN A 285 8.41 8.13 28.96
N TYR A 286 8.54 6.89 28.48
CA TYR A 286 9.63 5.91 28.54
C TYR A 286 9.53 4.92 27.35
N CYS A 287 10.60 4.80 26.57
CA CYS A 287 11.19 3.54 26.05
C CYS A 287 12.37 3.91 25.14
N ARG A 288 13.44 4.46 25.75
CA ARG A 288 14.76 4.53 25.13
C ARG A 288 15.48 3.23 25.50
N SER A 289 15.98 2.48 24.52
CA SER A 289 17.30 1.87 24.66
C SER A 289 18.30 2.90 24.13
N ARG A 290 18.96 3.61 25.05
CA ARG A 290 20.25 4.24 24.78
C ARG A 290 21.28 3.42 25.55
N GLY A 291 22.29 2.92 24.85
CA GLY A 291 23.47 2.24 25.43
C GLY A 291 23.18 0.82 25.87
#